data_AF-A0A7X1FTY6-F1
#
_entry.id   AF-A0A7X1FTY6-F1
#
_cell.length_a   1.000
_cell.length_b   1.000
_cell.length_c   1.000
_cell.angle_alpha   90.00
_cell.angle_beta   90.00
_cell.angle_gamma   90.00
#
_symmetry.space_group_name_H-M   'P 1'
#
loop_
_entity.id
_entity.type
_entity.pdbx_description
1 polymer ?
#
loop_
_entity_poly.entity_id
_entity_poly.type
_entity_poly.pdbx_seq_one_letter_code
_entity_poly.pdbx_strand_id
1 'polypeptide(L)'
;MTGAFPPFDRFAHWNRVPARILLVLVAGLLLMAALTPLTSGEGVAAPPSLHAAARAPQRERDEDLKLYDDVIARLKHGETYYAVIAEEHRRHRFPLHPGFAVRLPTLAVVEAALPQGALIPLSVILMGAVLMAWWKRLAGEPGGKDLRLIAMAALFFGVSIGTTRYFFVLHELWAGQLLALSFGLHRPAQREGKPGRWIGAWLAAAAALAIREHALPFVLLMAAFALYHRRWKESAAWLALIALFLAAMTAHLHTVAAMVRADDPPSASWLTLRGLTGWLSLEVLSSNLRWLPTALAGPLVLLSLFGWAGWRTAAGAFATLLYLGYGIAFMIAGRPDNFYWGMMVAPAMLIGLAFLPMAARGLVHAAFPVQGLGRLFLKEAR
;
A
#
# COMPACT_ATOMS: atom_id res chain seq x y z
N MET A 1 -16.39 -33.47 -0.85
CA MET A 1 -15.12 -33.46 -1.63
C MET A 1 -13.96 -33.35 -0.66
N THR A 2 -13.40 -34.48 -0.26
CA THR A 2 -12.26 -34.59 0.68
C THR A 2 -10.95 -34.51 -0.11
N GLY A 3 -10.62 -33.33 -0.63
CA GLY A 3 -9.27 -33.05 -1.12
C GLY A 3 -8.39 -32.62 0.05
N ALA A 4 -7.18 -33.14 0.15
CA ALA A 4 -6.19 -32.63 1.09
C ALA A 4 -5.97 -31.13 0.85
N PHE A 5 -6.00 -30.31 1.92
CA PHE A 5 -5.72 -28.88 1.79
C PHE A 5 -4.31 -28.64 1.27
N PRO A 6 -4.10 -27.66 0.37
CA PRO A 6 -2.79 -27.41 -0.19
C PRO A 6 -1.77 -27.01 0.90
N PRO A 7 -0.48 -27.32 0.72
CA PRO A 7 0.55 -26.96 1.70
C PRO A 7 0.72 -25.43 1.84
N PHE A 8 0.28 -24.67 0.84
CA PHE A 8 0.34 -23.20 0.83
C PHE A 8 -0.88 -22.52 1.46
N ASP A 9 -1.85 -23.27 1.99
CA ASP A 9 -2.91 -22.75 2.87
C ASP A 9 -2.38 -22.72 4.31
N ARG A 10 -2.15 -21.53 4.87
CA ARG A 10 -1.56 -21.40 6.21
C ARG A 10 -2.49 -21.94 7.30
N PHE A 11 -3.78 -21.64 7.21
CA PHE A 11 -4.72 -21.85 8.30
C PHE A 11 -5.26 -23.28 8.34
N ALA A 12 -5.32 -23.97 7.20
CA ALA A 12 -5.74 -25.37 7.14
C ALA A 12 -4.90 -26.31 8.03
N HIS A 13 -3.65 -25.95 8.32
CA HIS A 13 -2.71 -26.75 9.11
C HIS A 13 -2.59 -26.30 10.57
N TRP A 14 -3.48 -25.41 11.03
CA TRP A 14 -3.49 -24.94 12.43
C TRP A 14 -4.21 -25.90 13.36
N ASN A 15 -3.86 -25.81 14.64
CA ASN A 15 -4.63 -26.45 15.71
C ASN A 15 -5.99 -25.77 15.92
N ARG A 16 -6.94 -26.53 16.49
CA ARG A 16 -8.33 -26.11 16.69
C ARG A 16 -8.47 -24.80 17.47
N VAL A 17 -7.74 -24.65 18.57
CA VAL A 17 -7.90 -23.51 19.48
C VAL A 17 -7.45 -22.20 18.83
N PRO A 18 -6.21 -22.07 18.28
CA PRO A 18 -5.81 -20.88 17.53
C PRO A 18 -6.73 -20.55 16.35
N ALA A 19 -7.23 -21.57 15.64
CA ALA A 19 -8.15 -21.37 14.53
C ALA A 19 -9.49 -20.76 14.97
N ARG A 20 -10.07 -21.24 16.08
CA ARG A 20 -11.30 -20.67 16.65
C ARG A 20 -11.10 -19.23 17.14
N ILE A 21 -9.98 -18.96 17.82
CA ILE A 21 -9.64 -17.60 18.28
C ILE A 21 -9.56 -16.66 17.08
N LEU A 22 -8.79 -17.04 16.06
CA LEU A 22 -8.66 -16.22 14.85
C LEU A 22 -10.01 -16.02 14.14
N LEU A 23 -10.86 -17.06 14.08
CA LEU A 23 -12.18 -16.96 13.47
C LEU A 23 -13.06 -15.93 14.20
N VAL A 24 -13.08 -15.95 15.54
CA VAL A 24 -13.83 -14.97 16.35
C VAL A 24 -13.24 -13.56 16.17
N LEU A 25 -11.92 -13.42 16.18
CA LEU A 25 -11.26 -12.13 15.97
C LEU A 25 -11.56 -11.56 14.59
N VAL A 26 -11.50 -12.37 13.53
CA VAL A 26 -11.85 -11.93 12.16
C VAL A 26 -13.31 -11.52 12.11
N ALA A 27 -14.24 -12.32 12.65
CA ALA A 27 -15.66 -11.97 12.66
C ALA A 27 -15.93 -10.64 13.40
N GLY A 28 -15.32 -10.45 14.58
CA GLY A 28 -15.43 -9.21 15.36
C GLY A 28 -14.83 -8.01 14.63
N LEU A 29 -13.65 -8.16 14.02
CA LEU A 29 -13.00 -7.12 13.23
C LEU A 29 -13.81 -6.72 12.00
N LEU A 30 -14.44 -7.68 11.32
CA LEU A 30 -15.29 -7.40 10.16
C LEU A 30 -16.56 -6.63 10.57
N LEU A 31 -17.18 -7.00 11.69
CA LEU A 31 -18.31 -6.25 12.22
C LEU A 31 -17.90 -4.82 12.59
N MET A 32 -16.79 -4.66 13.32
CA MET A 32 -16.28 -3.33 13.65
C MET A 32 -15.97 -2.52 12.38
N ALA A 33 -15.34 -3.13 11.38
CA ALA A 33 -15.01 -2.46 10.13
C ALA A 33 -16.24 -2.03 9.33
N ALA A 34 -17.31 -2.84 9.32
CA ALA A 34 -18.57 -2.50 8.66
C ALA A 34 -19.30 -1.33 9.35
N LEU A 35 -19.12 -1.18 10.66
CA LEU A 35 -19.73 -0.12 11.47
C LEU A 35 -18.84 1.12 11.63
N THR A 36 -17.57 1.05 11.22
CA THR A 36 -16.62 2.15 11.38
C THR A 36 -16.92 3.25 10.36
N PRO A 37 -17.20 4.50 10.79
CA PRO A 37 -17.43 5.60 9.87
C PRO A 37 -16.14 5.96 9.13
N LEU A 38 -16.22 6.14 7.82
CA LEU A 38 -15.10 6.65 7.03
C LEU A 38 -15.11 8.16 7.09
N THR A 39 -14.00 8.74 7.53
CA THR A 39 -13.87 10.18 7.76
C THR A 39 -12.73 10.75 6.94
N SER A 40 -13.03 11.84 6.24
CA SER A 40 -12.11 12.62 5.44
C SER A 40 -12.12 14.08 5.89
N GLY A 41 -11.07 14.83 5.55
CA GLY A 41 -11.02 16.27 5.80
C GLY A 41 -12.05 17.03 4.97
N GLU A 42 -12.27 18.30 5.32
CA GLU A 42 -13.14 19.21 4.55
C GLU A 42 -12.79 19.14 3.05
N GLY A 43 -13.80 18.98 2.19
CA GLY A 43 -13.64 18.92 0.73
C GLY A 43 -13.61 17.52 0.10
N VAL A 44 -13.34 16.45 0.86
CA VAL A 44 -13.45 15.07 0.32
C VAL A 44 -14.83 14.53 0.69
N ALA A 45 -15.85 14.98 -0.03
CA ALA A 45 -17.22 14.47 0.14
C ALA A 45 -17.25 12.94 0.05
N ALA A 46 -18.16 12.33 0.81
CA ALA A 46 -18.48 10.91 0.69
C ALA A 46 -18.67 10.57 -0.81
N PRO A 47 -18.06 9.48 -1.29
CA PRO A 47 -18.08 9.17 -2.70
C PRO A 47 -19.53 9.08 -3.19
N PRO A 48 -19.92 9.87 -4.20
CA PRO A 48 -21.25 9.76 -4.77
C PRO A 48 -21.44 8.33 -5.29
N SER A 49 -22.69 7.83 -5.26
CA SER A 49 -23.01 6.58 -5.95
C SER A 49 -22.52 6.66 -7.41
N LEU A 50 -22.18 5.54 -8.04
CA LEU A 50 -21.71 5.52 -9.45
C LEU A 50 -22.62 6.33 -10.39
N HIS A 51 -23.92 6.36 -10.11
CA HIS A 51 -24.91 7.17 -10.83
C HIS A 51 -24.82 8.68 -10.57
N ALA A 52 -24.50 9.10 -9.35
CA ALA A 52 -24.30 10.50 -9.01
C ALA A 52 -22.91 11.01 -9.45
N ALA A 53 -21.89 10.15 -9.49
CA ALA A 53 -20.55 10.49 -9.95
C ALA A 53 -20.51 10.89 -11.43
N ALA A 54 -21.34 10.26 -12.27
CA ALA A 54 -21.44 10.56 -13.69
C ALA A 54 -22.09 11.91 -14.02
N ARG A 55 -22.77 12.54 -13.04
CA ARG A 55 -23.48 13.83 -13.18
C ARG A 55 -22.90 14.94 -12.32
N ALA A 56 -21.85 14.66 -11.54
CA ALA A 56 -21.23 15.66 -10.69
C ALA A 56 -20.49 16.70 -11.54
N PRO A 57 -20.59 18.00 -11.20
CA PRO A 57 -19.76 19.03 -11.83
C PRO A 57 -18.28 18.71 -11.62
N GLN A 58 -17.42 19.26 -12.48
CA GLN A 58 -15.97 19.06 -12.39
C GLN A 58 -15.50 19.45 -10.99
N ARG A 59 -14.95 18.48 -10.25
CA ARG A 59 -14.50 18.66 -8.87
C ARG A 59 -13.47 19.78 -8.82
N GLU A 60 -13.68 20.75 -7.92
CA GLU A 60 -12.69 21.80 -7.67
C GLU A 60 -11.40 21.17 -7.17
N ARG A 61 -10.26 21.72 -7.61
CA ARG A 61 -8.93 21.23 -7.22
C ARG A 61 -8.71 21.45 -5.72
N ASP A 62 -8.45 20.36 -4.98
CA ASP A 62 -8.13 20.43 -3.54
C ASP A 62 -6.88 21.31 -3.30
N GLU A 63 -6.80 21.99 -2.16
CA GLU A 63 -5.71 22.95 -1.84
C GLU A 63 -4.32 22.31 -1.88
N ASP A 64 -4.16 21.09 -1.33
CA ASP A 64 -2.92 20.31 -1.40
C ASP A 64 -2.44 20.13 -2.85
N LEU A 65 -3.36 19.93 -3.80
CA LEU A 65 -3.02 19.74 -5.21
C LEU A 65 -2.66 21.06 -5.89
N LYS A 66 -3.38 22.15 -5.56
CA LYS A 66 -3.09 23.50 -6.08
C LYS A 66 -1.66 23.93 -5.71
N LEU A 67 -1.22 23.66 -4.49
CA LEU A 67 0.16 23.93 -4.05
C LEU A 67 1.19 23.29 -4.99
N TYR A 68 1.05 22.00 -5.31
CA TYR A 68 2.02 21.32 -6.19
C TYR A 68 1.88 21.73 -7.65
N ASP A 69 0.66 21.99 -8.13
CA ASP A 69 0.42 22.51 -9.49
C ASP A 69 1.19 23.84 -9.69
N ASP A 70 1.13 24.75 -8.72
CA ASP A 70 1.81 26.06 -8.76
C ASP A 70 3.34 25.91 -8.68
N VAL A 71 3.85 25.05 -7.80
CA VAL A 71 5.30 24.75 -7.72
C VAL A 71 5.82 24.21 -9.05
N ILE A 72 5.11 23.26 -9.68
CA ILE A 72 5.48 22.69 -10.98
C ILE A 72 5.43 23.74 -12.07
N ALA A 73 4.43 24.62 -12.06
CA ALA A 73 4.34 25.72 -13.01
C ALA A 73 5.57 26.64 -12.92
N ARG A 74 6.01 27.00 -11.72
CA ARG A 74 7.20 27.84 -11.53
C ARG A 74 8.50 27.16 -11.96
N LEU A 75 8.66 25.88 -11.64
CA LEU A 75 9.79 25.07 -12.12
C LEU A 75 9.88 25.04 -13.66
N LYS A 76 8.73 24.98 -14.35
CA LYS A 76 8.69 25.03 -15.84
C LYS A 76 9.17 26.36 -16.42
N HIS A 77 9.10 27.45 -15.65
CA HIS A 77 9.62 28.76 -16.03
C HIS A 77 11.12 28.94 -15.69
N GLY A 78 11.80 27.88 -15.23
CA GLY A 78 13.24 27.86 -14.99
C GLY A 78 13.65 28.17 -13.55
N GLU A 79 12.70 28.32 -12.63
CA GLU A 79 13.00 28.46 -11.21
C GLU A 79 13.44 27.12 -10.58
N THR A 80 14.18 27.16 -9.48
CA THR A 80 14.61 25.94 -8.78
C THR A 80 13.66 25.59 -7.63
N TYR A 81 13.50 24.29 -7.34
CA TYR A 81 12.54 23.80 -6.34
C TYR A 81 12.66 24.52 -4.99
N TYR A 82 13.88 24.58 -4.46
CA TYR A 82 14.18 25.16 -3.16
C TYR A 82 14.04 26.70 -3.14
N ALA A 83 14.10 27.36 -4.29
CA ALA A 83 13.82 28.80 -4.36
C ALA A 83 12.33 29.12 -4.20
N VAL A 84 11.45 28.23 -4.67
CA VAL A 84 10.01 28.51 -4.80
C VAL A 84 9.15 27.83 -3.74
N ILE A 85 9.56 26.65 -3.24
CA ILE A 85 8.67 25.81 -2.42
C ILE A 85 8.25 26.50 -1.12
N ALA A 86 9.15 27.21 -0.45
CA ALA A 86 8.83 27.91 0.78
C ALA A 86 7.91 29.13 0.56
N GLU A 87 8.01 29.76 -0.61
CA GLU A 87 7.11 30.86 -0.98
C GLU A 87 5.70 30.35 -1.26
N GLU A 88 5.57 29.26 -2.04
CA GLU A 88 4.26 28.67 -2.33
C GLU A 88 3.61 28.10 -1.07
N HIS A 89 4.37 27.46 -0.17
CA HIS A 89 3.82 27.05 1.13
C HIS A 89 3.21 28.23 1.89
N ARG A 90 3.91 29.37 1.98
CA ARG A 90 3.37 30.58 2.65
C ARG A 90 2.15 31.15 1.94
N ARG A 91 2.18 31.22 0.61
CA ARG A 91 1.09 31.73 -0.22
C ARG A 91 -0.19 30.92 -0.02
N HIS A 92 -0.06 29.60 0.04
CA HIS A 92 -1.18 28.67 0.26
C HIS A 92 -1.44 28.39 1.75
N ARG A 93 -0.74 29.06 2.67
CA ARG A 93 -0.83 28.86 4.14
C ARG A 93 -0.56 27.43 4.61
N PHE A 94 0.28 26.70 3.88
CA PHE A 94 0.80 25.39 4.27
C PHE A 94 1.98 25.50 5.23
N PRO A 95 2.14 24.51 6.13
CA PRO A 95 3.21 24.52 7.11
C PRO A 95 4.58 24.28 6.49
N LEU A 96 5.61 24.88 7.10
CA LEU A 96 7.03 24.60 6.81
C LEU A 96 7.73 23.86 7.97
N HIS A 97 7.05 23.72 9.10
CA HIS A 97 7.53 22.98 10.26
C HIS A 97 6.54 21.87 10.68
N PRO A 98 7.00 20.64 10.99
CA PRO A 98 8.39 20.16 10.86
C PRO A 98 8.81 20.08 9.39
N GLY A 99 10.12 20.00 9.10
CA GLY A 99 10.64 20.03 7.72
C GLY A 99 10.05 18.98 6.78
N PHE A 100 9.53 17.87 7.31
CA PHE A 100 8.79 16.84 6.57
C PHE A 100 7.46 17.32 5.95
N ALA A 101 6.95 18.49 6.34
CA ALA A 101 5.82 19.13 5.68
C ALA A 101 6.16 19.52 4.25
N VAL A 102 7.43 19.85 3.99
CA VAL A 102 7.96 20.07 2.64
C VAL A 102 8.31 18.71 2.03
N ARG A 103 7.81 18.45 0.82
CA ARG A 103 8.03 17.16 0.14
C ARG A 103 9.37 17.12 -0.57
N LEU A 104 9.78 15.90 -0.93
CA LEU A 104 10.96 15.71 -1.75
C LEU A 104 10.77 16.34 -3.14
N PRO A 105 11.83 16.95 -3.71
CA PRO A 105 11.76 17.68 -4.97
C PRO A 105 11.53 16.80 -6.20
N THR A 106 11.85 15.50 -6.10
CA THR A 106 12.02 14.62 -7.25
C THR A 106 10.81 14.59 -8.18
N LEU A 107 9.60 14.44 -7.63
CA LEU A 107 8.40 14.39 -8.46
C LEU A 107 8.16 15.72 -9.19
N ALA A 108 8.17 16.83 -8.45
CA ALA A 108 7.94 18.16 -9.03
C ALA A 108 8.96 18.51 -10.12
N VAL A 109 10.23 18.16 -9.92
CA VAL A 109 11.30 18.35 -10.92
C VAL A 109 11.05 17.48 -12.15
N VAL A 110 10.68 16.21 -11.99
CA VAL A 110 10.35 15.32 -13.11
C VAL A 110 9.14 15.82 -13.88
N GLU A 111 8.07 16.22 -13.19
CA GLU A 111 6.85 16.75 -13.82
C GLU A 111 7.09 18.06 -14.56
N ALA A 112 7.96 18.92 -14.04
CA ALA A 112 8.37 20.16 -14.70
C ALA A 112 9.16 19.90 -15.99
N ALA A 113 10.03 18.89 -15.99
CA ALA A 113 10.84 18.53 -17.16
C ALA A 113 10.06 17.81 -18.27
N LEU A 114 8.90 17.22 -17.94
CA LEU A 114 8.11 16.46 -18.90
C LEU A 114 7.20 17.36 -19.76
N PRO A 115 7.02 17.02 -21.05
CA PRO A 115 6.09 17.76 -21.90
C PRO A 115 4.65 17.58 -21.43
N GLN A 116 3.79 18.54 -21.80
CA GLN A 116 2.37 18.50 -21.45
C GLN A 116 1.74 17.17 -21.91
N GLY A 117 1.00 16.53 -21.01
CA GLY A 117 0.32 15.25 -21.27
C GLY A 117 1.18 13.99 -21.11
N ALA A 118 2.50 14.09 -20.92
CA ALA A 118 3.38 12.91 -20.81
C ALA A 118 3.11 12.01 -19.58
N LEU A 119 2.52 12.57 -18.51
CA LEU A 119 2.16 11.81 -17.31
C LEU A 119 1.09 10.75 -17.59
N ILE A 120 0.22 10.97 -18.58
CA ILE A 120 -0.82 10.00 -18.96
C ILE A 120 -0.19 8.71 -19.48
N PRO A 121 0.59 8.69 -20.59
CA PRO A 121 1.22 7.47 -21.06
C PRO A 121 2.20 6.90 -20.02
N LEU A 122 2.90 7.74 -19.24
CA LEU A 122 3.78 7.26 -18.18
C LEU A 122 3.02 6.45 -17.11
N SER A 123 1.87 6.95 -16.65
CA SER A 123 1.01 6.24 -15.69
C SER A 123 0.50 4.91 -16.25
N VAL A 124 0.10 4.87 -17.53
CA VAL A 124 -0.37 3.65 -18.20
C VAL A 124 0.75 2.63 -18.37
N ILE A 125 1.96 3.08 -18.74
CA ILE A 125 3.15 2.22 -18.84
C ILE A 125 3.50 1.64 -17.47
N LEU A 126 3.50 2.47 -16.42
CA LEU A 126 3.78 2.02 -15.06
C LEU A 126 2.75 0.98 -14.58
N MET A 127 1.46 1.25 -14.80
CA MET A 127 0.39 0.29 -14.53
C MET A 127 0.61 -1.04 -15.29
N GLY A 128 0.92 -0.98 -16.58
CA GLY A 128 1.23 -2.15 -17.41
C GLY A 128 2.45 -2.94 -16.88
N ALA A 129 3.49 -2.24 -16.43
CA ALA A 129 4.67 -2.86 -15.82
C ALA A 129 4.32 -3.57 -14.50
N VAL A 130 3.49 -2.97 -13.64
CA VAL A 130 2.99 -3.59 -12.41
C VAL A 130 2.23 -4.88 -12.73
N LEU A 131 1.27 -4.82 -13.65
CA LEU A 131 0.47 -5.97 -14.07
C LEU A 131 1.36 -7.09 -14.63
N MET A 132 2.31 -6.76 -15.51
CA MET A 132 3.24 -7.73 -16.07
C MET A 132 4.14 -8.37 -14.99
N ALA A 133 4.64 -7.58 -14.05
CA ALA A 133 5.50 -8.07 -12.97
C ALA A 133 4.75 -9.06 -12.07
N TRP A 134 3.51 -8.75 -11.71
CA TRP A 134 2.65 -9.61 -10.91
C TRP A 134 2.14 -10.84 -11.66
N TRP A 135 1.85 -10.73 -12.95
CA TRP A 135 1.51 -11.88 -13.79
C TRP A 135 2.62 -12.93 -13.78
N LYS A 136 3.87 -12.48 -13.93
CA LYS A 136 5.07 -13.33 -13.84
C LYS A 136 5.31 -13.83 -12.41
N ARG A 137 4.96 -13.03 -11.38
CA ARG A 137 5.09 -13.41 -9.96
C ARG A 137 4.17 -14.57 -9.61
N LEU A 138 2.88 -14.38 -9.82
CA LEU A 138 1.85 -15.35 -9.48
C LEU A 138 2.05 -16.67 -10.23
N ALA A 139 2.56 -16.63 -11.46
CA ALA A 139 2.90 -17.83 -12.21
C ALA A 139 3.97 -18.72 -11.55
N GLY A 140 4.85 -18.12 -10.73
CA GLY A 140 5.98 -18.81 -10.09
C GLY A 140 5.77 -19.14 -8.61
N GLU A 141 4.66 -18.72 -8.01
CA GLU A 141 4.39 -18.91 -6.58
C GLU A 141 3.33 -20.02 -6.35
N PRO A 142 3.41 -20.78 -5.24
CA PRO A 142 2.43 -21.83 -4.92
C PRO A 142 0.98 -21.33 -4.93
N GLY A 143 0.09 -22.02 -5.65
CA GLY A 143 -1.32 -21.64 -5.79
C GLY A 143 -1.59 -20.39 -6.64
N GLY A 144 -0.53 -19.68 -7.06
CA GLY A 144 -0.67 -18.42 -7.79
C GLY A 144 -1.14 -18.58 -9.23
N LYS A 145 -0.91 -19.74 -9.87
CA LYS A 145 -1.41 -20.03 -11.23
C LYS A 145 -2.94 -20.16 -11.26
N ASP A 146 -3.51 -20.92 -10.33
CA ASP A 146 -4.94 -21.23 -10.29
C ASP A 146 -5.77 -19.99 -9.98
N LEU A 147 -5.25 -19.14 -9.08
CA LEU A 147 -5.90 -17.89 -8.65
C LEU A 147 -5.46 -16.67 -9.47
N ARG A 148 -4.65 -16.86 -10.52
CA ARG A 148 -3.98 -15.75 -11.22
C ARG A 148 -4.96 -14.74 -11.78
N LEU A 149 -6.03 -15.18 -12.43
CA LEU A 149 -6.99 -14.28 -13.05
C LEU A 149 -7.72 -13.41 -12.00
N ILE A 150 -8.15 -14.01 -10.90
CA ILE A 150 -8.83 -13.29 -9.81
C ILE A 150 -7.87 -12.30 -9.14
N ALA A 151 -6.64 -12.73 -8.85
CA ALA A 151 -5.59 -11.88 -8.30
C ALA A 151 -5.25 -10.70 -9.21
N MET A 152 -5.20 -10.93 -10.53
CA MET A 152 -4.91 -9.90 -11.52
C MET A 152 -6.08 -8.93 -11.71
N ALA A 153 -7.33 -9.40 -11.61
CA ALA A 153 -8.50 -8.52 -11.60
C ALA A 153 -8.50 -7.62 -10.37
N ALA A 154 -8.22 -8.18 -9.19
CA ALA A 154 -8.09 -7.42 -7.95
C ALA A 154 -6.92 -6.42 -7.99
N LEU A 155 -5.77 -6.82 -8.53
CA LEU A 155 -4.64 -5.93 -8.78
C LEU A 155 -5.00 -4.81 -9.74
N PHE A 156 -5.62 -5.13 -10.89
CA PHE A 156 -6.07 -4.11 -11.86
C PHE A 156 -7.02 -3.09 -11.21
N PHE A 157 -7.96 -3.59 -10.42
CA PHE A 157 -8.85 -2.72 -9.65
C PHE A 157 -8.10 -1.84 -8.65
N GLY A 158 -7.05 -2.33 -7.99
CA GLY A 158 -6.21 -1.52 -7.10
C GLY A 158 -5.34 -0.50 -7.85
N VAL A 159 -4.54 -0.95 -8.81
CA VAL A 159 -3.54 -0.14 -9.51
C VAL A 159 -4.14 0.90 -10.46
N SER A 160 -5.37 0.69 -10.96
CA SER A 160 -5.99 1.63 -11.91
C SER A 160 -6.23 3.03 -11.34
N ILE A 161 -6.28 3.18 -10.00
CA ILE A 161 -6.31 4.51 -9.37
C ILE A 161 -5.12 5.36 -9.81
N GLY A 162 -3.97 4.72 -10.07
CA GLY A 162 -2.74 5.30 -10.59
C GLY A 162 -2.86 6.04 -11.93
N THR A 163 -3.97 5.83 -12.66
CA THR A 163 -4.25 6.49 -13.95
C THR A 163 -5.19 7.71 -13.80
N THR A 164 -5.62 8.01 -12.57
CA THR A 164 -6.51 9.13 -12.27
C THR A 164 -5.74 10.45 -12.36
N ARG A 165 -5.88 11.14 -13.49
CA ARG A 165 -5.17 12.41 -13.79
C ARG A 165 -5.28 13.46 -12.69
N TYR A 166 -6.42 13.48 -11.99
CA TYR A 166 -6.65 14.39 -10.88
C TYR A 166 -5.56 14.27 -9.79
N PHE A 167 -4.98 13.09 -9.57
CA PHE A 167 -4.00 12.84 -8.52
C PHE A 167 -2.54 12.85 -8.98
N PHE A 168 -2.24 13.25 -10.22
CA PHE A 168 -0.89 13.10 -10.76
C PHE A 168 0.20 13.86 -9.97
N VAL A 169 -0.13 14.99 -9.35
CA VAL A 169 0.82 15.74 -8.51
C VAL A 169 1.04 15.11 -7.13
N LEU A 170 0.29 14.07 -6.76
CA LEU A 170 0.46 13.37 -5.49
C LEU A 170 1.59 12.36 -5.57
N HIS A 171 2.60 12.55 -4.72
CA HIS A 171 3.74 11.67 -4.56
C HIS A 171 3.33 10.22 -4.25
N GLU A 172 2.31 10.01 -3.42
CA GLU A 172 1.83 8.69 -3.03
C GLU A 172 1.25 7.89 -4.19
N LEU A 173 0.66 8.55 -5.19
CA LEU A 173 0.12 7.90 -6.38
C LEU A 173 1.22 7.17 -7.17
N TRP A 174 2.36 7.84 -7.36
CA TRP A 174 3.50 7.29 -8.09
C TRP A 174 4.31 6.32 -7.23
N ALA A 175 4.60 6.72 -5.99
CA ALA A 175 5.37 5.90 -5.06
C ALA A 175 4.66 4.57 -4.78
N GLY A 176 3.33 4.57 -4.57
CA GLY A 176 2.56 3.34 -4.34
C GLY A 176 2.58 2.37 -5.53
N GLN A 177 2.48 2.87 -6.76
CA GLN A 177 2.61 2.03 -7.96
C GLN A 177 4.03 1.46 -8.11
N LEU A 178 5.05 2.27 -7.81
CA LEU A 178 6.45 1.82 -7.82
C LEU A 178 6.73 0.79 -6.72
N LEU A 179 6.11 0.89 -5.54
CA LEU A 179 6.18 -0.14 -4.51
C LEU A 179 5.48 -1.43 -4.94
N ALA A 180 4.31 -1.34 -5.56
CA ALA A 180 3.62 -2.49 -6.14
C ALA A 180 4.46 -3.15 -7.26
N LEU A 181 5.14 -2.36 -8.09
CA LEU A 181 6.08 -2.85 -9.09
C LEU A 181 7.27 -3.52 -8.43
N SER A 182 7.86 -2.87 -7.42
CA SER A 182 8.99 -3.40 -6.66
C SER A 182 8.67 -4.77 -6.08
N PHE A 183 7.52 -4.87 -5.40
CA PHE A 183 7.07 -6.14 -4.84
C PHE A 183 6.77 -7.18 -5.92
N GLY A 184 6.13 -6.78 -7.03
CA GLY A 184 5.88 -7.64 -8.17
C GLY A 184 7.16 -8.19 -8.82
N LEU A 185 8.22 -7.40 -8.90
CA LEU A 185 9.52 -7.76 -9.48
C LEU A 185 10.40 -8.58 -8.54
N HIS A 186 10.22 -8.43 -7.23
CA HIS A 186 11.10 -9.05 -6.24
C HIS A 186 11.11 -10.58 -6.33
N ARG A 187 12.26 -11.16 -6.70
CA ARG A 187 12.48 -12.61 -6.67
C ARG A 187 13.68 -12.92 -5.78
N PRO A 188 13.44 -13.37 -4.53
CA PRO A 188 14.51 -13.76 -3.64
C PRO A 188 15.23 -15.00 -4.20
N ALA A 189 16.51 -15.18 -3.85
CA ALA A 189 17.18 -16.44 -4.10
C ALA A 189 16.49 -17.55 -3.28
N GLN A 190 15.91 -18.55 -3.95
CA GLN A 190 15.15 -19.63 -3.32
C GLN A 190 15.99 -20.88 -3.01
N ARG A 191 17.17 -21.03 -3.64
CA ARG A 191 18.03 -22.21 -3.53
C ARG A 191 19.50 -21.78 -3.58
N GLU A 192 20.36 -22.46 -2.83
CA GLU A 192 21.81 -22.28 -2.95
C GLU A 192 22.23 -22.44 -4.42
N GLY A 193 23.00 -21.48 -4.94
CA GLY A 193 23.53 -21.49 -6.30
C GLY A 193 22.74 -20.75 -7.39
N LYS A 194 21.48 -20.31 -7.15
CA LYS A 194 20.75 -19.44 -8.10
C LYS A 194 20.74 -17.98 -7.62
N PRO A 195 21.25 -17.01 -8.41
CA PRO A 195 21.19 -15.60 -8.03
C PRO A 195 19.73 -15.13 -7.99
N GLY A 196 19.36 -14.44 -6.92
CA GLY A 196 18.07 -13.77 -6.80
C GLY A 196 17.93 -12.67 -7.86
N ARG A 197 16.71 -12.45 -8.36
CA ARG A 197 16.41 -11.36 -9.28
C ARG A 197 15.67 -10.27 -8.52
N TRP A 198 16.42 -9.38 -7.88
CA TRP A 198 15.90 -8.31 -7.03
C TRP A 198 16.33 -6.91 -7.46
N ILE A 199 17.23 -6.77 -8.44
CA ILE A 199 17.72 -5.46 -8.92
C ILE A 199 16.56 -4.59 -9.43
N GLY A 200 15.65 -5.15 -10.23
CA GLY A 200 14.47 -4.40 -10.70
C GLY A 200 13.56 -3.96 -9.54
N ALA A 201 13.44 -4.78 -8.50
CA ALA A 201 12.70 -4.41 -7.30
C ALA A 201 13.40 -3.28 -6.53
N TRP A 202 14.72 -3.36 -6.42
CA TRP A 202 15.55 -2.35 -5.77
C TRP A 202 15.45 -1.00 -6.50
N LEU A 203 15.56 -0.98 -7.83
CA LEU A 203 15.42 0.24 -8.64
C LEU A 203 14.04 0.88 -8.50
N ALA A 204 12.98 0.07 -8.55
CA ALA A 204 11.61 0.58 -8.37
C ALA A 204 11.40 1.14 -6.95
N ALA A 205 11.93 0.49 -5.91
CA ALA A 205 11.85 0.98 -4.54
C ALA A 205 12.71 2.23 -4.31
N ALA A 206 13.87 2.32 -4.95
CA ALA A 206 14.72 3.51 -4.92
C ALA A 206 14.03 4.72 -5.57
N ALA A 207 13.37 4.51 -6.71
CA ALA A 207 12.54 5.54 -7.34
C ALA A 207 11.36 5.96 -6.44
N ALA A 208 10.70 4.99 -5.79
CA ALA A 208 9.63 5.28 -4.84
C ALA A 208 10.13 6.12 -3.65
N LEU A 209 11.29 5.78 -3.07
CA LEU A 209 11.91 6.52 -1.98
C LEU A 209 12.35 7.92 -2.38
N ALA A 210 12.87 8.09 -3.59
CA ALA A 210 13.25 9.39 -4.12
C ALA A 210 12.03 10.32 -4.26
N ILE A 211 10.86 9.76 -4.58
CA ILE A 211 9.61 10.52 -4.67
C ILE A 211 9.01 10.75 -3.28
N ARG A 212 8.99 9.74 -2.41
CA ARG A 212 8.24 9.78 -1.14
C ARG A 212 8.95 9.02 -0.02
N GLU A 213 9.17 9.72 1.08
CA GLU A 213 9.73 9.16 2.33
C GLU A 213 8.83 8.09 2.96
N HIS A 214 7.53 8.13 2.73
CA HIS A 214 6.60 7.08 3.16
C HIS A 214 6.89 5.73 2.52
N ALA A 215 7.73 5.63 1.49
CA ALA A 215 8.17 4.34 0.96
C ALA A 215 9.17 3.61 1.90
N LEU A 216 9.76 4.31 2.88
CA LEU A 216 10.79 3.75 3.77
C LEU A 216 10.36 2.50 4.54
N PRO A 217 9.15 2.38 5.12
CA PRO A 217 8.72 1.16 5.80
C PRO A 217 8.76 -0.09 4.91
N PHE A 218 8.46 0.04 3.61
CA PHE A 218 8.58 -1.06 2.65
C PHE A 218 10.04 -1.50 2.50
N VAL A 219 10.95 -0.54 2.35
CA VAL A 219 12.38 -0.80 2.15
C VAL A 219 13.02 -1.38 3.41
N LEU A 220 12.64 -0.89 4.59
CA LEU A 220 13.03 -1.46 5.88
C LEU A 220 12.56 -2.92 6.01
N LEU A 221 11.32 -3.21 5.63
CA LEU A 221 10.80 -4.58 5.66
C LEU A 221 11.55 -5.49 4.67
N MET A 222 11.89 -5.00 3.48
CA MET A 222 12.71 -5.73 2.51
C MET A 222 14.10 -6.04 3.07
N ALA A 223 14.77 -5.07 3.70
CA ALA A 223 16.04 -5.26 4.37
C ALA A 223 15.94 -6.31 5.50
N ALA A 224 14.92 -6.20 6.36
CA ALA A 224 14.67 -7.15 7.44
C ALA A 224 14.44 -8.57 6.91
N PHE A 225 13.63 -8.73 5.86
CA PHE A 225 13.41 -10.04 5.22
C PHE A 225 14.68 -10.61 4.58
N ALA A 226 15.51 -9.77 3.96
CA ALA A 226 16.79 -10.19 3.40
C ALA A 226 17.75 -10.67 4.50
N LEU A 227 17.87 -9.91 5.59
CA LEU A 227 18.68 -10.25 6.76
C LEU A 227 18.20 -11.52 7.45
N TYR A 228 16.90 -11.64 7.71
CA TYR A 228 16.32 -12.82 8.36
C TYR A 228 16.59 -14.12 7.57
N HIS A 229 16.56 -14.04 6.24
CA HIS A 229 16.89 -15.17 5.36
C HIS A 229 18.38 -15.27 5.01
N ARG A 230 19.25 -14.49 5.70
CA ARG A 230 20.72 -14.46 5.51
C ARG A 230 21.15 -14.20 4.06
N ARG A 231 20.38 -13.42 3.30
CA ARG A 231 20.67 -13.05 1.91
C ARG A 231 21.63 -11.85 1.86
N TRP A 232 22.85 -12.02 2.36
CA TRP A 232 23.80 -10.93 2.65
C TRP A 232 23.98 -9.89 1.53
N LYS A 233 24.12 -10.33 0.27
CA LYS A 233 24.26 -9.41 -0.88
C LYS A 233 23.03 -8.52 -1.06
N GLU A 234 21.85 -9.12 -0.95
CA GLU A 234 20.58 -8.38 -1.05
C GLU A 234 20.35 -7.50 0.18
N SER A 235 20.68 -7.99 1.37
CA SER A 235 20.63 -7.21 2.62
C SER A 235 21.51 -5.97 2.53
N ALA A 236 22.75 -6.11 2.07
CA ALA A 236 23.67 -5.00 1.90
C ALA A 236 23.12 -3.95 0.92
N ALA A 237 22.50 -4.38 -0.18
CA ALA A 237 21.89 -3.47 -1.15
C ALA A 237 20.71 -2.69 -0.55
N TRP A 238 19.82 -3.35 0.19
CA TRP A 238 18.70 -2.66 0.86
C TRP A 238 19.16 -1.71 1.96
N LEU A 239 20.16 -2.11 2.76
CA LEU A 239 20.76 -1.26 3.79
C LEU A 239 21.49 -0.05 3.19
N ALA A 240 22.21 -0.24 2.08
CA ALA A 240 22.85 0.86 1.35
C ALA A 240 21.82 1.86 0.80
N LEU A 241 20.68 1.37 0.30
CA LEU A 241 19.59 2.23 -0.15
C LEU A 241 19.01 3.06 1.00
N ILE A 242 18.82 2.45 2.18
CA ILE A 242 18.38 3.15 3.38
C ILE A 242 19.39 4.24 3.77
N ALA A 243 20.68 3.90 3.82
CA ALA A 243 21.73 4.86 4.18
C ALA A 243 21.80 6.05 3.19
N LEU A 244 21.74 5.76 1.88
CA LEU A 244 21.71 6.79 0.85
C LEU A 244 20.48 7.70 0.98
N PHE A 245 19.31 7.11 1.23
CA PHE A 245 18.08 7.85 1.44
C PHE A 245 18.15 8.74 2.69
N LEU A 246 18.67 8.24 3.81
CA LEU A 246 18.83 9.02 5.03
C LEU A 246 19.79 10.20 4.84
N ALA A 247 20.88 10.01 4.08
CA ALA A 247 21.79 11.09 3.72
C ALA A 247 21.10 12.15 2.86
N ALA A 248 20.36 11.73 1.82
CA ALA A 248 19.59 12.64 0.97
C ALA A 248 18.50 13.39 1.75
N MET A 249 17.79 12.70 2.63
CA MET A 249 16.77 13.29 3.50
C MET A 249 17.39 14.30 4.48
N THR A 250 18.55 14.00 5.04
CA THR A 250 19.27 14.94 5.92
C THR A 250 19.64 16.21 5.17
N ALA A 251 20.16 16.08 3.94
CA ALA A 251 20.46 17.24 3.09
C ALA A 251 19.20 18.04 2.74
N HIS A 252 18.10 17.37 2.41
CA HIS A 252 16.81 17.99 2.16
C HIS A 252 16.32 18.79 3.38
N LEU A 253 16.25 18.15 4.55
CA LEU A 253 15.79 18.77 5.79
C LEU A 253 16.69 19.93 6.24
N HIS A 254 18.01 19.81 6.03
CA HIS A 254 18.96 20.89 6.31
C HIS A 254 18.69 22.11 5.41
N THR A 255 18.42 21.88 4.12
CA THR A 255 18.09 22.94 3.16
C THR A 255 16.76 23.60 3.52
N VAL A 256 15.73 22.80 3.85
CA VAL A 256 14.42 23.31 4.28
C VAL A 256 14.55 24.12 5.57
N ALA A 257 15.32 23.64 6.56
CA ALA A 257 15.53 24.34 7.82
C ALA A 257 16.09 25.76 7.64
N ALA A 258 16.96 25.96 6.64
CA ALA A 258 17.50 27.28 6.31
C ALA A 258 16.46 28.26 5.71
N MET A 259 15.32 27.75 5.24
CA MET A 259 14.26 28.57 4.63
C MET A 259 13.16 28.96 5.61
N VAL A 260 13.05 28.28 6.75
CA VAL A 260 11.93 28.48 7.65
C VAL A 260 12.14 29.69 8.54
N ARG A 261 11.07 30.44 8.75
CA ARG A 261 11.01 31.66 9.54
C ARG A 261 10.18 31.43 10.81
N ALA A 262 10.38 32.29 11.80
CA ALA A 262 9.69 32.18 13.09
C ALA A 262 8.16 32.38 12.99
N ASP A 263 7.69 33.08 11.96
CA ASP A 263 6.28 33.35 11.68
C ASP A 263 5.61 32.30 10.77
N ASP A 264 6.37 31.32 10.27
CA ASP A 264 5.80 30.26 9.44
C ASP A 264 4.88 29.33 10.26
N PRO A 265 3.70 28.95 9.74
CA PRO A 265 2.73 28.17 10.51
C PRO A 265 3.26 26.76 10.81
N PRO A 266 3.13 26.28 12.06
CA PRO A 266 3.43 24.88 12.37
C PRO A 266 2.35 23.97 11.80
N SER A 267 2.75 22.79 11.34
CA SER A 267 1.82 21.73 10.99
C SER A 267 1.06 21.29 12.23
N ALA A 268 -0.23 21.02 12.09
CA ALA A 268 -0.94 20.27 13.11
C ALA A 268 -0.31 18.88 13.28
N SER A 269 -0.49 18.31 14.48
CA SER A 269 0.03 16.99 14.80
C SER A 269 -0.44 15.94 13.79
N TRP A 270 0.49 15.13 13.30
CA TRP A 270 0.16 13.92 12.55
C TRP A 270 -0.13 12.72 13.44
N LEU A 271 0.25 12.76 14.72
CA LEU A 271 -0.13 11.76 15.71
C LEU A 271 -1.59 12.03 16.12
N THR A 272 -2.50 11.16 15.69
CA THR A 272 -3.97 11.36 15.81
C THR A 272 -4.69 10.22 16.52
N LEU A 273 -4.07 9.03 16.64
CA LEU A 273 -4.62 7.85 17.33
C LEU A 273 -6.06 7.50 16.93
N ARG A 274 -6.37 7.61 15.63
CA ARG A 274 -7.72 7.39 15.08
C ARG A 274 -8.21 5.95 15.10
N GLY A 275 -7.36 5.00 15.51
CA GLY A 275 -7.73 3.58 15.58
C GLY A 275 -8.19 3.04 14.23
N LEU A 276 -9.17 2.13 14.23
CA LEU A 276 -9.66 1.48 13.02
C LEU A 276 -10.19 2.48 11.98
N THR A 277 -10.79 3.60 12.42
CA THR A 277 -11.23 4.68 11.54
C THR A 277 -10.08 5.26 10.72
N GLY A 278 -8.90 5.45 11.32
CA GLY A 278 -7.72 5.97 10.64
C GLY A 278 -7.26 5.05 9.51
N TRP A 279 -7.10 3.76 9.80
CA TRP A 279 -6.74 2.75 8.80
C TRP A 279 -7.77 2.68 7.67
N LEU A 280 -9.04 2.43 7.99
CA LEU A 280 -10.05 2.20 6.97
C LEU A 280 -10.31 3.45 6.13
N SER A 281 -10.30 4.65 6.72
CA SER A 281 -10.52 5.89 5.97
C SER A 281 -9.40 6.14 4.96
N LEU A 282 -8.13 6.03 5.38
CA LEU A 282 -6.99 6.27 4.49
C LEU A 282 -6.95 5.24 3.35
N GLU A 283 -7.21 3.97 3.63
CA GLU A 283 -7.14 2.91 2.63
C GLU A 283 -8.34 2.92 1.65
N VAL A 284 -9.56 3.09 2.18
CA VAL A 284 -10.77 3.06 1.34
C VAL A 284 -10.84 4.29 0.44
N LEU A 285 -10.64 5.48 0.99
CA LEU A 285 -10.78 6.73 0.23
C LEU A 285 -9.68 6.91 -0.82
N SER A 286 -8.53 6.26 -0.62
CA SER A 286 -7.36 6.28 -1.51
C SER A 286 -7.27 5.08 -2.43
N SER A 287 -8.33 4.30 -2.54
CA SER A 287 -8.41 3.17 -3.45
C SER A 287 -9.73 3.21 -4.20
N ASN A 288 -9.91 2.30 -5.16
CA ASN A 288 -11.19 2.16 -5.83
C ASN A 288 -12.29 1.56 -4.94
N LEU A 289 -11.96 1.15 -3.69
CA LEU A 289 -12.97 0.76 -2.70
C LEU A 289 -13.87 1.93 -2.31
N ARG A 290 -13.46 3.19 -2.52
CA ARG A 290 -14.31 4.37 -2.30
C ARG A 290 -15.64 4.29 -3.04
N TRP A 291 -15.74 3.55 -4.14
CA TRP A 291 -17.01 3.40 -4.87
C TRP A 291 -18.02 2.44 -4.19
N LEU A 292 -17.61 1.75 -3.13
CA LEU A 292 -18.45 0.79 -2.42
C LEU A 292 -19.08 1.43 -1.17
N PRO A 293 -20.26 0.95 -0.74
CA PRO A 293 -20.81 1.32 0.57
C PRO A 293 -19.81 1.03 1.70
N THR A 294 -19.76 1.89 2.70
CA THR A 294 -18.85 1.76 3.86
C THR A 294 -18.93 0.39 4.52
N ALA A 295 -20.16 -0.15 4.66
CA ALA A 295 -20.43 -1.48 5.21
C ALA A 295 -19.73 -2.63 4.45
N LEU A 296 -19.31 -2.41 3.20
CA LEU A 296 -18.54 -3.38 2.40
C LEU A 296 -17.07 -2.97 2.27
N ALA A 297 -16.79 -1.70 2.05
CA ALA A 297 -15.45 -1.20 1.76
C ALA A 297 -14.46 -1.48 2.91
N GLY A 298 -14.84 -1.18 4.14
CA GLY A 298 -14.02 -1.42 5.33
C GLY A 298 -13.68 -2.91 5.52
N PRO A 299 -14.68 -3.81 5.56
CA PRO A 299 -14.45 -5.25 5.62
C PRO A 299 -13.55 -5.79 4.51
N LEU A 300 -13.65 -5.29 3.27
CA LEU A 300 -12.80 -5.74 2.16
C LEU A 300 -11.31 -5.46 2.38
N VAL A 301 -10.95 -4.36 3.06
CA VAL A 301 -9.56 -4.08 3.46
C VAL A 301 -9.04 -5.20 4.38
N LEU A 302 -9.82 -5.55 5.42
CA LEU A 302 -9.42 -6.57 6.38
C LEU A 302 -9.44 -7.99 5.79
N LEU A 303 -10.40 -8.30 4.92
CA LEU A 303 -10.47 -9.56 4.19
C LEU A 303 -9.29 -9.73 3.22
N SER A 304 -8.85 -8.63 2.60
CA SER A 304 -7.67 -8.62 1.76
C SER A 304 -6.41 -8.98 2.58
N LEU A 305 -6.22 -8.34 3.74
CA LEU A 305 -5.14 -8.70 4.66
C LEU A 305 -5.23 -10.16 5.13
N PHE A 306 -6.44 -10.62 5.47
CA PHE A 306 -6.68 -12.00 5.89
C PHE A 306 -6.30 -13.01 4.79
N GLY A 307 -6.64 -12.73 3.53
CA GLY A 307 -6.25 -13.56 2.40
C GLY A 307 -4.73 -13.61 2.20
N TRP A 308 -4.03 -12.48 2.32
CA TRP A 308 -2.56 -12.45 2.34
C TRP A 308 -1.97 -13.29 3.47
N ALA A 309 -2.54 -13.19 4.67
CA ALA A 309 -2.11 -13.96 5.84
C ALA A 309 -2.33 -15.47 5.65
N GLY A 310 -3.40 -15.85 4.95
CA GLY A 310 -3.69 -17.24 4.60
C GLY A 310 -2.73 -17.83 3.58
N TRP A 311 -2.05 -17.02 2.77
CA TRP A 311 -1.09 -17.52 1.79
C TRP A 311 0.25 -17.85 2.46
N ARG A 312 0.57 -19.14 2.61
CA ARG A 312 1.81 -19.62 3.23
C ARG A 312 2.97 -19.61 2.24
N THR A 313 3.41 -18.41 1.90
CA THR A 313 4.61 -18.15 1.07
C THR A 313 5.40 -16.99 1.67
N ALA A 314 6.65 -16.80 1.21
CA ALA A 314 7.42 -15.61 1.59
C ALA A 314 6.72 -14.32 1.14
N ALA A 315 6.05 -14.35 -0.03
CA ALA A 315 5.24 -13.25 -0.53
C ALA A 315 4.06 -12.94 0.42
N GLY A 316 3.30 -13.97 0.81
CA GLY A 316 2.16 -13.80 1.71
C GLY A 316 2.57 -13.29 3.09
N ALA A 317 3.67 -13.80 3.65
CA ALA A 317 4.22 -13.29 4.91
C ALA A 317 4.68 -11.82 4.81
N PHE A 318 5.41 -11.47 3.75
CA PHE A 318 5.85 -10.10 3.51
C PHE A 318 4.66 -9.14 3.35
N ALA A 319 3.70 -9.48 2.49
CA ALA A 319 2.49 -8.71 2.25
C ALA A 319 1.69 -8.49 3.55
N THR A 320 1.51 -9.54 4.34
CA THR A 320 0.79 -9.45 5.63
C THR A 320 1.43 -8.42 6.54
N LEU A 321 2.75 -8.49 6.73
CA LEU A 321 3.49 -7.56 7.59
C LEU A 321 3.49 -6.14 7.04
N LEU A 322 3.60 -6.00 5.71
CA LEU A 322 3.54 -4.69 5.05
C LEU A 322 2.18 -4.02 5.28
N TYR A 323 1.08 -4.67 4.88
CA TYR A 323 -0.25 -4.08 4.93
C TYR A 323 -0.75 -3.91 6.36
N LEU A 324 -0.43 -4.84 7.27
CA LEU A 324 -0.70 -4.66 8.70
C LEU A 324 0.13 -3.51 9.29
N GLY A 325 1.40 -3.38 8.91
CA GLY A 325 2.27 -2.32 9.39
C GLY A 325 1.80 -0.92 8.98
N TYR A 326 1.44 -0.74 7.71
CA TYR A 326 0.82 0.51 7.25
C TYR A 326 -0.55 0.73 7.89
N GLY A 327 -1.35 -0.32 8.03
CA GLY A 327 -2.63 -0.25 8.73
C GLY A 327 -2.49 0.30 10.15
N ILE A 328 -1.59 -0.29 10.95
CA ILE A 328 -1.28 0.17 12.31
C ILE A 328 -0.73 1.61 12.28
N ALA A 329 0.15 1.94 11.34
CA ALA A 329 0.66 3.30 11.19
C ALA A 329 -0.49 4.31 10.95
N PHE A 330 -1.47 3.97 10.12
CA PHE A 330 -2.65 4.78 9.86
C PHE A 330 -3.65 4.84 11.02
N MET A 331 -3.64 3.84 11.91
CA MET A 331 -4.39 3.91 13.17
C MET A 331 -3.77 4.92 14.14
N ILE A 332 -2.45 5.10 14.09
CA ILE A 332 -1.68 5.94 15.02
C ILE A 332 -1.51 7.36 14.48
N ALA A 333 -1.25 7.49 13.18
CA ALA A 333 -0.89 8.72 12.52
C ALA A 333 -1.67 8.94 11.22
N GLY A 334 -1.76 10.20 10.79
CA GLY A 334 -2.46 10.63 9.59
C GLY A 334 -3.80 11.29 9.93
N ARG A 335 -3.95 12.53 9.48
CA ARG A 335 -5.17 13.31 9.67
C ARG A 335 -6.20 12.95 8.57
N PRO A 336 -7.48 13.32 8.72
CA PRO A 336 -8.50 13.06 7.70
C PRO A 336 -8.19 13.66 6.32
N ASP A 337 -7.49 14.79 6.26
CA ASP A 337 -6.99 15.45 5.04
C ASP A 337 -5.83 14.69 4.39
N ASN A 338 -5.13 13.82 5.13
CA ASN A 338 -4.05 12.98 4.61
C ASN A 338 -4.55 11.65 4.03
N PHE A 339 -5.79 11.57 3.56
CA PHE A 339 -6.40 10.33 3.08
C PHE A 339 -5.47 9.63 2.07
N TYR A 340 -4.88 10.40 1.14
CA TYR A 340 -4.01 9.95 0.05
C TYR A 340 -2.77 9.14 0.49
N TRP A 341 -2.41 9.14 1.78
CA TRP A 341 -1.37 8.25 2.32
C TRP A 341 -1.67 6.77 2.05
N GLY A 342 -2.93 6.37 1.99
CA GLY A 342 -3.33 5.00 1.65
C GLY A 342 -2.91 4.57 0.23
N MET A 343 -2.68 5.52 -0.70
CA MET A 343 -2.24 5.19 -2.07
C MET A 343 -0.87 4.49 -2.09
N MET A 344 -0.07 4.60 -1.02
CA MET A 344 1.22 3.93 -0.88
C MET A 344 1.13 2.40 -0.98
N VAL A 345 0.02 1.80 -0.55
CA VAL A 345 -0.12 0.34 -0.42
C VAL A 345 -1.35 -0.23 -1.12
N ALA A 346 -2.36 0.61 -1.36
CA ALA A 346 -3.60 0.24 -2.06
C ALA A 346 -3.40 -0.53 -3.38
N PRO A 347 -2.42 -0.20 -4.27
CA PRO A 347 -2.38 -0.79 -5.61
C PRO A 347 -2.33 -2.32 -5.64
N ALA A 348 -1.57 -2.93 -4.73
CA ALA A 348 -1.39 -4.39 -4.69
C ALA A 348 -2.08 -5.08 -3.50
N MET A 349 -2.63 -4.31 -2.55
CA MET A 349 -3.26 -4.88 -1.36
C MET A 349 -4.37 -5.86 -1.74
N LEU A 350 -5.28 -5.47 -2.63
CA LEU A 350 -6.48 -6.25 -2.97
C LEU A 350 -6.22 -7.63 -3.59
N ILE A 351 -5.00 -7.94 -4.05
CA ILE A 351 -4.60 -9.29 -4.46
C ILE A 351 -4.93 -10.33 -3.38
N GLY A 352 -4.82 -9.97 -2.10
CA GLY A 352 -5.15 -10.85 -0.99
C GLY A 352 -6.56 -11.46 -1.07
N LEU A 353 -7.52 -10.74 -1.67
CA LEU A 353 -8.89 -11.25 -1.87
C LEU A 353 -8.94 -12.50 -2.75
N ALA A 354 -7.97 -12.72 -3.65
CA ALA A 354 -7.90 -13.94 -4.44
C ALA A 354 -7.64 -15.18 -3.58
N PHE A 355 -6.92 -15.01 -2.46
CA PHE A 355 -6.58 -16.08 -1.52
C PHE A 355 -7.60 -16.22 -0.39
N LEU A 356 -8.57 -15.30 -0.28
CA LEU A 356 -9.61 -15.32 0.75
C LEU A 356 -10.42 -16.63 0.77
N PRO A 357 -10.92 -17.17 -0.37
CA PRO A 357 -11.70 -18.41 -0.33
C PRO A 357 -10.91 -19.60 0.21
N MET A 358 -9.61 -19.69 -0.11
CA MET A 358 -8.72 -20.69 0.44
C MET A 358 -8.53 -20.48 1.95
N ALA A 359 -8.10 -19.28 2.35
CA ALA A 359 -7.84 -18.95 3.74
C ALA A 359 -9.06 -19.18 4.65
N ALA A 360 -10.25 -18.80 4.19
CA ALA A 360 -11.50 -18.98 4.94
C ALA A 360 -11.86 -20.46 5.10
N ARG A 361 -11.78 -21.25 4.02
CA ARG A 361 -12.04 -22.70 4.07
C ARG A 361 -11.05 -23.42 4.98
N GLY A 362 -9.76 -23.09 4.87
CA GLY A 362 -8.71 -23.63 5.72
C GLY A 362 -8.94 -23.31 7.20
N LEU A 363 -9.29 -22.06 7.51
CA LEU A 363 -9.57 -21.63 8.88
C LEU A 363 -10.80 -22.33 9.48
N VAL A 364 -11.91 -22.40 8.73
CA VAL A 364 -13.13 -23.09 9.18
C VAL A 364 -12.87 -24.57 9.40
N HIS A 365 -12.15 -25.23 8.49
CA HIS A 365 -11.76 -26.62 8.65
C HIS A 365 -10.90 -26.84 9.89
N ALA A 366 -9.90 -26.00 10.13
CA ALA A 366 -9.05 -26.11 11.31
C ALA A 366 -9.81 -25.83 12.62
N ALA A 367 -10.78 -24.91 12.61
CA ALA A 367 -11.61 -24.58 13.77
C ALA A 367 -12.63 -25.68 14.13
N PHE A 368 -13.17 -26.35 13.10
CA PHE A 368 -14.19 -27.39 13.20
C PHE A 368 -13.79 -28.63 12.38
N PRO A 369 -12.69 -29.31 12.74
CA PRO A 369 -12.25 -30.45 11.99
C PRO A 369 -13.28 -31.56 12.16
N VAL A 370 -13.75 -32.09 11.05
CA VAL A 370 -14.65 -33.25 11.03
C VAL A 370 -13.83 -34.45 11.50
N GLN A 371 -13.83 -34.73 12.80
CA GLN A 371 -13.28 -35.96 13.37
C GLN A 371 -14.38 -36.63 14.19
N GLY A 372 -14.89 -37.79 13.74
CA GLY A 372 -15.76 -38.59 14.59
C GLY A 372 -16.46 -39.83 14.02
N LEU A 373 -16.86 -39.89 12.74
CA LEU A 373 -17.69 -41.03 12.29
C LEU A 373 -16.91 -42.36 12.15
N GLY A 374 -15.60 -42.33 11.93
CA GLY A 374 -14.79 -43.55 11.77
C GLY A 374 -14.35 -44.24 13.07
N ARG A 375 -14.48 -43.59 14.25
CA ARG A 375 -14.06 -44.18 15.53
C ARG A 375 -15.21 -44.78 16.35
N LEU A 376 -16.46 -44.55 15.96
CA LEU A 376 -17.63 -45.19 16.56
C LEU A 376 -17.89 -46.60 15.98
N PHE A 377 -17.53 -46.86 14.72
CA PHE A 377 -17.74 -48.18 14.08
C PHE A 377 -16.61 -49.20 14.29
N LEU A 378 -15.53 -48.85 15.00
CA LEU A 378 -14.42 -49.77 15.31
C LEU A 378 -14.39 -50.23 16.77
N LYS A 379 -15.39 -49.84 17.59
CA LYS A 379 -15.52 -50.28 18.98
C LYS A 379 -16.54 -51.40 19.21
N GLU A 380 -17.24 -51.86 18.17
CA GLU A 380 -18.19 -53.00 18.25
C GLU A 380 -17.64 -54.31 17.64
N ALA A 381 -16.34 -54.38 17.33
CA ALA A 381 -15.71 -55.59 16.78
C ALA A 381 -14.55 -56.10 17.66
N ARG A 382 -14.79 -56.25 18.97
CA ARG A 382 -13.94 -57.04 19.85
C ARG A 382 -14.75 -57.85 20.84
#